data_AF-A0A1M7E7B9-F1
#
_entry.id   AF-A0A1M7E7B9-F1
#
_cell.length_a   1.000
_cell.length_b   1.000
_cell.length_c   1.000
_cell.angle_alpha   90.00
_cell.angle_beta   90.00
_cell.angle_gamma   90.00
#
_symmetry.space_group_name_H-M   'P 1'
#
loop_
_entity.id
_entity.type
_entity.pdbx_description
1 polymer ?
#
loop_
_entity_poly.entity_id
_entity_poly.type
_entity_poly.pdbx_seq_one_letter_code
_entity_poly.pdbx_strand_id
1 'polypeptide(L)'
;MITLTKYVIAMSIFILTANGCGYGDVSGTGKYSYTHTGEPLSDDGASKLDGKSNKKEIDVSKIIGKNIREIKKILGPGEVTYQATSEQVKEGITSSIHYVGNQFSLDIDYYDATSKIESMYYGPDASEVKDYKILVTASNLSENDKRYVIKPQAVLNKPGEYASIKIIPNE
;
A
#
# COMPACT_ATOMS: atom_id res chain seq x y z
N MET A 1 42.94 9.26 -32.70
CA MET A 1 43.60 8.67 -31.52
C MET A 1 42.88 9.21 -30.30
N ILE A 2 42.03 8.40 -29.66
CA ILE A 2 41.12 8.84 -28.58
C ILE A 2 41.78 8.50 -27.24
N THR A 3 42.02 9.54 -26.44
CA THR A 3 42.63 9.43 -25.10
C THR A 3 41.58 8.99 -24.09
N LEU A 4 41.77 7.80 -23.48
CA LEU A 4 40.97 7.29 -22.38
C LEU A 4 41.39 7.96 -21.06
N THR A 5 40.49 8.72 -20.44
CA THR A 5 40.66 9.20 -19.06
C THR A 5 40.12 8.14 -18.09
N LYS A 6 41.01 7.51 -17.33
CA LYS A 6 40.71 6.63 -16.20
C LYS A 6 40.38 7.49 -14.97
N TYR A 7 39.21 7.31 -14.37
CA TYR A 7 38.95 7.81 -13.01
C TYR A 7 39.13 6.70 -11.98
N VAL A 8 40.01 6.99 -11.02
CA VAL A 8 40.37 6.19 -9.86
C VAL A 8 39.27 6.36 -8.80
N ILE A 9 38.72 5.26 -8.32
CA ILE A 9 37.75 5.22 -7.22
C ILE A 9 38.52 5.39 -5.91
N ALA A 10 38.33 6.52 -5.23
CA ALA A 10 38.81 6.73 -3.87
C ALA A 10 37.83 6.07 -2.88
N MET A 11 38.31 5.04 -2.22
CA MET A 11 37.65 4.29 -1.17
C MET A 11 37.80 5.07 0.14
N SER A 12 36.69 5.52 0.72
CA SER A 12 36.65 6.03 2.10
C SER A 12 35.78 5.12 2.95
N ILE A 13 36.46 4.34 3.77
CA ILE A 13 35.90 3.58 4.87
C ILE A 13 35.49 4.58 5.95
N PHE A 14 34.20 4.64 6.27
CA PHE A 14 33.72 5.16 7.56
C PHE A 14 32.98 4.03 8.26
N ILE A 15 33.64 3.45 9.27
CA ILE A 15 32.97 2.64 10.30
C ILE A 15 32.57 3.64 11.39
N LEU A 16 31.27 3.86 11.54
CA LEU A 16 30.71 4.37 12.79
C LEU A 16 29.63 3.40 13.26
N THR A 17 29.92 2.71 14.34
CA THR A 17 28.99 1.88 15.10
C THR A 17 28.09 2.78 15.95
N ALA A 18 26.77 2.68 15.79
CA ALA A 18 25.79 2.83 16.87
C ALA A 18 24.36 2.55 16.35
N ASN A 19 23.73 1.56 16.95
CA ASN A 19 22.28 1.29 17.04
C ASN A 19 21.35 2.20 16.23
N GLY A 20 20.81 1.66 15.13
CA GLY A 20 19.63 2.18 14.46
C GLY A 20 19.15 1.14 13.46
N CYS A 21 17.97 0.57 13.68
CA CYS A 21 17.28 -0.27 12.69
C CYS A 21 17.00 0.57 11.44
N GLY A 22 17.89 0.50 10.44
CA GLY A 22 17.62 0.99 9.09
C GLY A 22 16.76 -0.03 8.36
N TYR A 23 15.50 0.30 8.11
CA TYR A 23 14.71 -0.39 7.09
C TYR A 23 15.35 -0.13 5.72
N GLY A 24 15.54 -1.22 4.97
CA GLY A 24 16.49 -1.33 3.89
C GLY A 24 16.30 -0.36 2.72
N ASP A 25 17.46 0.05 2.21
CA ASP A 25 17.66 0.64 0.89
C ASP A 25 17.24 -0.40 -0.17
N VAL A 26 16.08 -0.21 -0.81
CA VAL A 26 15.62 -1.09 -1.89
C VAL A 26 16.32 -0.71 -3.19
N SER A 27 17.60 -1.08 -3.30
CA SER A 27 18.29 -1.18 -4.59
C SER A 27 17.78 -2.42 -5.33
N GLY A 28 16.63 -2.29 -5.97
CA GLY A 28 16.00 -3.33 -6.78
C GLY A 28 14.98 -2.73 -7.73
N THR A 29 15.25 -2.85 -9.02
CA THR A 29 14.45 -2.37 -10.16
C THR A 29 12.94 -2.66 -10.04
N GLY A 30 12.11 -1.62 -10.01
CA GLY A 30 10.65 -1.73 -10.20
C GLY A 30 9.88 -0.66 -9.42
N LYS A 31 9.48 0.42 -10.09
CA LYS A 31 8.68 1.50 -9.50
C LYS A 31 7.27 0.97 -9.21
N TYR A 32 6.98 0.68 -7.95
CA TYR A 32 5.67 0.24 -7.49
C TYR A 32 4.63 1.34 -7.68
N SER A 33 3.53 0.95 -8.27
CA SER A 33 2.32 1.72 -8.38
C SER A 33 1.62 1.88 -7.03
N TYR A 34 1.21 3.11 -6.72
CA TYR A 34 0.85 3.60 -5.37
C TYR A 34 1.93 3.30 -4.33
N THR A 35 3.03 4.06 -4.42
CA THR A 35 4.02 4.14 -3.34
C THR A 35 3.44 4.94 -2.19
N HIS A 36 3.42 4.35 -1.00
CA HIS A 36 3.12 5.04 0.26
C HIS A 36 4.17 6.12 0.47
N THR A 37 3.80 7.36 0.16
CA THR A 37 4.69 8.53 0.30
C THR A 37 4.46 9.28 1.61
N GLY A 38 3.45 8.86 2.39
CA GLY A 38 3.24 9.33 3.76
C GLY A 38 4.23 8.68 4.72
N GLU A 39 4.62 9.42 5.77
CA GLU A 39 5.44 8.86 6.83
C GLU A 39 4.62 7.86 7.65
N PRO A 40 5.18 6.70 8.02
CA PRO A 40 4.53 5.81 8.97
C PRO A 40 4.31 6.58 10.28
N LEU A 41 3.13 6.48 10.85
CA LEU A 41 2.89 6.94 12.20
C LEU A 41 3.76 6.09 13.13
N SER A 42 4.65 6.73 13.89
CA SER A 42 5.35 6.07 15.01
C SER A 42 4.30 5.46 15.92
N ASP A 43 4.18 4.13 15.90
CA ASP A 43 3.25 3.41 16.75
C ASP A 43 4.03 2.74 17.87
N ASP A 44 3.76 3.16 19.10
CA ASP A 44 4.25 2.59 20.36
C ASP A 44 3.77 1.13 20.56
N GLY A 45 3.01 0.60 19.60
CA GLY A 45 2.33 -0.67 19.63
C GLY A 45 2.52 -1.54 18.38
N ALA A 46 3.65 -1.42 17.67
CA ALA A 46 4.07 -2.45 16.71
C ALA A 46 4.33 -3.76 17.47
N SER A 47 3.27 -4.51 17.76
CA SER A 47 3.33 -5.87 18.25
C SER A 47 4.21 -6.62 17.25
N LYS A 48 5.41 -7.01 17.72
CA LYS A 48 6.27 -7.97 17.03
C LYS A 48 5.45 -9.25 16.91
N LEU A 49 4.67 -9.36 15.85
CA LEU A 49 4.00 -10.60 15.50
C LEU A 49 5.11 -11.58 15.17
N ASP A 50 5.17 -12.65 15.98
CA ASP A 50 6.14 -13.71 15.81
C ASP A 50 6.06 -14.28 14.38
N GLY A 51 7.21 -14.73 13.90
CA GLY A 51 7.38 -15.27 12.57
C GLY A 51 6.57 -16.55 12.36
N LYS A 52 5.30 -16.37 12.00
CA LYS A 52 4.43 -17.24 11.19
C LYS A 52 3.14 -16.48 10.90
N SER A 53 3.21 -15.43 10.06
CA SER A 53 2.00 -14.77 9.58
C SER A 53 1.24 -15.76 8.69
N ASN A 54 0.21 -16.40 9.23
CA ASN A 54 -0.89 -16.96 8.43
C ASN A 54 -1.58 -15.77 7.76
N LYS A 55 -0.96 -15.23 6.69
CA LYS A 55 -1.49 -14.09 5.94
C LYS A 55 -2.89 -14.49 5.47
N LYS A 56 -3.90 -13.80 5.97
CA LYS A 56 -5.30 -14.08 5.64
C LYS A 56 -5.62 -13.53 4.26
N GLU A 57 -6.56 -14.17 3.59
CA GLU A 57 -7.16 -13.57 2.40
C GLU A 57 -8.02 -12.36 2.82
N ILE A 58 -7.83 -11.25 2.12
CA ILE A 58 -8.57 -10.01 2.37
C ILE A 58 -9.81 -10.00 1.48
N ASP A 59 -10.95 -10.28 2.08
CA ASP A 59 -12.26 -10.26 1.43
C ASP A 59 -12.88 -8.87 1.54
N VAL A 60 -12.71 -8.05 0.50
CA VAL A 60 -13.16 -6.65 0.50
C VAL A 60 -14.68 -6.55 0.57
N SER A 61 -15.41 -7.49 0.00
CA SER A 61 -16.88 -7.50 0.00
C SER A 61 -17.50 -7.43 1.41
N LYS A 62 -16.81 -7.98 2.41
CA LYS A 62 -17.25 -8.01 3.83
C LYS A 62 -17.05 -6.69 4.57
N ILE A 63 -16.22 -5.80 4.03
CA ILE A 63 -15.86 -4.52 4.67
C ILE A 63 -16.47 -3.30 3.97
N ILE A 64 -17.07 -3.49 2.79
CA ILE A 64 -17.82 -2.43 2.09
C ILE A 64 -18.94 -1.88 2.98
N GLY A 65 -19.02 -0.56 3.08
CA GLY A 65 -20.02 0.16 3.88
C GLY A 65 -19.70 0.23 5.38
N LYS A 66 -18.55 -0.27 5.82
CA LYS A 66 -18.09 -0.19 7.21
C LYS A 66 -17.16 0.98 7.42
N ASN A 67 -17.13 1.52 8.64
CA ASN A 67 -16.12 2.50 9.04
C ASN A 67 -14.80 1.81 9.46
N ILE A 68 -13.71 2.57 9.56
CA ILE A 68 -12.39 1.98 9.84
C ILE A 68 -12.33 1.22 11.17
N ARG A 69 -13.11 1.62 12.18
CA ARG A 69 -13.12 0.95 13.50
C ARG A 69 -13.74 -0.44 13.39
N GLU A 70 -14.77 -0.59 12.58
CA GLU A 70 -15.39 -1.89 12.30
C GLU A 70 -14.47 -2.77 11.45
N ILE A 71 -13.77 -2.19 10.47
CA ILE A 71 -12.81 -2.92 9.64
C ILE A 71 -11.66 -3.47 10.48
N LYS A 72 -11.11 -2.68 11.41
CA LYS A 72 -10.08 -3.14 12.36
C LYS A 72 -10.53 -4.32 13.22
N LYS A 73 -11.83 -4.46 13.50
CA LYS A 73 -12.36 -5.64 14.22
C LYS A 73 -12.44 -6.89 13.35
N ILE A 74 -12.60 -6.73 12.04
CA ILE A 74 -12.74 -7.82 11.07
C ILE A 74 -11.37 -8.31 10.60
N LEU A 75 -10.51 -7.38 10.18
CA LEU A 75 -9.20 -7.68 9.60
C LEU A 75 -8.09 -7.72 10.66
N GLY A 76 -8.32 -7.14 11.84
CA GLY A 76 -7.30 -6.94 12.87
C GLY A 76 -6.61 -5.58 12.74
N PRO A 77 -5.54 -5.34 13.53
CA PRO A 77 -4.68 -4.18 13.31
C PRO A 77 -4.06 -4.27 11.91
N GLY A 78 -3.98 -3.15 11.21
CA GLY A 78 -3.18 -3.06 9.99
C GLY A 78 -1.70 -3.20 10.32
N GLU A 79 -0.89 -3.52 9.31
CA GLU A 79 0.55 -3.66 9.48
C GLU A 79 1.21 -2.31 9.74
N VAL A 80 0.76 -1.28 9.02
CA VAL A 80 1.26 0.08 9.16
C VAL A 80 0.10 1.07 8.97
N THR A 81 0.10 2.14 9.77
CA THR A 81 -0.74 3.31 9.52
C THR A 81 0.16 4.46 9.06
N TYR A 82 -0.23 5.15 8.00
CA TYR A 82 0.52 6.24 7.39
C TYR A 82 -0.21 7.56 7.62
N GLN A 83 0.57 8.61 7.82
CA GLN A 83 0.05 9.98 7.69
C GLN A 83 -0.37 10.24 6.26
N ALA A 84 -1.46 11.00 6.09
CA ALA A 84 -1.84 11.47 4.77
C ALA A 84 -0.76 12.37 4.16
N THR A 85 -0.51 12.18 2.87
CA THR A 85 0.34 13.06 2.04
C THR A 85 -0.30 14.45 1.90
N SER A 86 0.47 15.44 1.49
CA SER A 86 -0.05 16.80 1.24
C SER A 86 -1.17 16.82 0.19
N GLU A 87 -1.11 15.93 -0.80
CA GLU A 87 -2.14 15.72 -1.82
C GLU A 87 -3.41 15.13 -1.20
N GLN A 88 -3.29 14.07 -0.39
CA GLN A 88 -4.40 13.44 0.31
C GLN A 88 -5.10 14.41 1.27
N VAL A 89 -4.34 15.25 1.99
CA VAL A 89 -4.90 16.28 2.87
C VAL A 89 -5.73 17.31 2.10
N LYS A 90 -5.34 17.67 0.86
CA LYS A 90 -6.14 18.56 -0.01
C LYS A 90 -7.46 17.90 -0.44
N GLU A 91 -7.50 16.57 -0.51
CA GLU A 91 -8.71 15.77 -0.74
C GLU A 91 -9.47 15.48 0.58
N GLY A 92 -8.97 16.01 1.71
CA GLY A 92 -9.54 15.85 3.04
C GLY A 92 -9.18 14.55 3.75
N ILE A 93 -8.46 13.63 3.10
CA ILE A 93 -8.02 12.36 3.68
C ILE A 93 -6.97 12.66 4.76
N THR A 94 -7.12 12.05 5.94
CA THR A 94 -6.24 12.35 7.08
C THR A 94 -5.32 11.19 7.45
N SER A 95 -5.70 9.95 7.11
CA SER A 95 -4.92 8.76 7.39
C SER A 95 -5.12 7.67 6.35
N SER A 96 -4.10 6.82 6.22
CA SER A 96 -4.16 5.58 5.44
C SER A 96 -3.69 4.40 6.29
N ILE A 97 -4.25 3.22 6.09
CA ILE A 97 -3.83 1.99 6.78
C ILE A 97 -3.61 0.86 5.79
N HIS A 98 -2.50 0.15 5.96
CA HIS A 98 -2.07 -0.94 5.09
C HIS A 98 -2.32 -2.30 5.73
N TYR A 99 -2.90 -3.21 4.96
CA TYR A 99 -3.12 -4.60 5.30
C TYR A 99 -2.42 -5.50 4.29
N VAL A 100 -1.59 -6.43 4.79
CA VAL A 100 -0.95 -7.44 3.96
C VAL A 100 -1.72 -8.75 4.04
N GLY A 101 -2.31 -9.13 2.91
CA GLY A 101 -2.89 -10.45 2.70
C GLY A 101 -1.89 -11.39 2.04
N ASN A 102 -2.32 -12.62 1.72
CA ASN A 102 -1.42 -13.65 1.23
C ASN A 102 -0.78 -13.30 -0.13
N GLN A 103 -1.60 -12.94 -1.12
CA GLN A 103 -1.16 -12.56 -2.48
C GLN A 103 -1.43 -11.09 -2.82
N PHE A 104 -2.31 -10.45 -2.03
CA PHE A 104 -2.81 -9.11 -2.27
C PHE A 104 -2.73 -8.31 -0.98
N SER A 105 -2.52 -7.01 -1.13
CA SER A 105 -2.59 -6.02 -0.07
C SER A 105 -3.81 -5.12 -0.25
N LEU A 106 -4.21 -4.49 0.85
CA LEU A 106 -5.29 -3.52 0.88
C LEU A 106 -4.83 -2.28 1.63
N ASP A 107 -4.88 -1.15 0.95
CA ASP A 107 -4.77 0.17 1.56
C ASP A 107 -6.14 0.79 1.72
N ILE A 108 -6.36 1.45 2.85
CA ILE A 108 -7.62 2.10 3.16
C ILE A 108 -7.34 3.53 3.54
N ASP A 109 -7.80 4.46 2.71
CA ASP A 109 -7.79 5.89 2.98
C ASP A 109 -9.07 6.28 3.71
N TYR A 110 -8.94 6.98 4.84
CA TYR A 110 -10.07 7.33 5.68
C TYR A 110 -9.91 8.68 6.40
N TYR A 111 -11.04 9.20 6.87
CA TYR A 111 -11.11 10.41 7.68
C TYR A 111 -11.06 10.04 9.17
N ASP A 112 -10.03 10.45 9.91
CA ASP A 112 -9.87 10.09 11.34
C ASP A 112 -11.03 10.60 12.19
N ALA A 113 -11.46 11.84 11.95
CA ALA A 113 -12.51 12.51 12.72
C ALA A 113 -13.85 11.76 12.66
N THR A 114 -14.23 11.26 11.48
CA THR A 114 -15.52 10.57 11.26
C THR A 114 -15.38 9.06 11.17
N SER A 115 -14.15 8.55 11.09
CA SER A 115 -13.82 7.15 10.81
C SER A 115 -14.37 6.63 9.46
N LYS A 116 -14.88 7.52 8.60
CA LYS A 116 -15.46 7.18 7.29
C LYS A 116 -14.35 6.81 6.30
N ILE A 117 -14.58 5.77 5.52
CA ILE A 117 -13.70 5.34 4.43
C ILE A 117 -13.95 6.23 3.22
N GLU A 118 -12.87 6.79 2.68
CA GLU A 118 -12.93 7.56 1.44
C GLU A 118 -12.66 6.65 0.24
N SER A 119 -11.57 5.88 0.30
CA SER A 119 -11.27 4.92 -0.75
C SER A 119 -10.43 3.76 -0.27
N MET A 120 -10.44 2.70 -1.04
CA MET A 120 -9.64 1.49 -0.81
C MET A 120 -8.85 1.16 -2.06
N TYR A 121 -7.61 0.71 -1.90
CA TYR A 121 -6.76 0.26 -3.00
C TYR A 121 -6.42 -1.20 -2.77
N TYR A 122 -6.91 -2.07 -3.65
CA TYR A 122 -6.65 -3.50 -3.58
C TYR A 122 -5.70 -3.89 -4.71
N GLY A 123 -4.53 -4.40 -4.36
CA GLY A 123 -3.46 -4.67 -5.31
C GLY A 123 -2.64 -5.89 -4.94
N PRO A 124 -1.80 -6.39 -5.85
CA PRO A 124 -0.86 -7.46 -5.57
C PRO A 124 0.28 -6.95 -4.69
N ASP A 125 0.75 -7.77 -3.76
CA ASP A 125 1.83 -7.41 -2.82
C ASP A 125 3.18 -7.18 -3.55
N ALA A 126 3.43 -7.92 -4.64
CA ALA A 126 4.72 -7.94 -5.32
C ALA A 126 4.69 -7.90 -6.85
N SER A 127 3.53 -8.06 -7.50
CA SER A 127 3.49 -8.30 -8.96
C SER A 127 2.25 -7.75 -9.65
N GLU A 128 2.45 -6.86 -10.62
CA GLU A 128 1.38 -6.26 -11.43
C GLU A 128 0.52 -7.31 -12.17
N VAL A 129 -0.73 -6.96 -12.45
CA VAL A 129 -1.65 -7.84 -13.20
C VAL A 129 -1.93 -7.29 -14.59
N LYS A 130 -2.04 -8.18 -15.59
CA LYS A 130 -2.39 -7.80 -16.97
C LYS A 130 -3.88 -7.47 -17.15
N ASP A 131 -4.72 -7.92 -16.24
CA ASP A 131 -6.16 -7.68 -16.26
C ASP A 131 -6.63 -7.32 -14.84
N TYR A 132 -7.18 -6.12 -14.66
CA TYR A 132 -7.70 -5.66 -13.38
C TYR A 132 -8.87 -6.52 -12.88
N LYS A 133 -9.57 -7.26 -13.75
CA LYS A 133 -10.66 -8.15 -13.36
C LYS A 133 -10.21 -9.30 -12.46
N ILE A 134 -8.93 -9.65 -12.51
CA ILE A 134 -8.31 -10.58 -11.55
C ILE A 134 -8.41 -10.02 -10.14
N LEU A 135 -8.14 -8.71 -9.96
CA LEU A 135 -8.24 -8.03 -8.68
C LEU A 135 -9.69 -7.89 -8.21
N VAL A 136 -10.62 -7.64 -9.14
CA VAL A 136 -12.07 -7.61 -8.83
C VAL A 136 -12.54 -8.96 -8.30
N THR A 137 -12.11 -10.05 -8.94
CA THR A 137 -12.47 -11.41 -8.53
C THR A 137 -11.83 -11.76 -7.18
N ALA A 138 -10.54 -11.48 -7.00
CA ALA A 138 -9.80 -11.78 -5.77
C ALA A 138 -10.32 -10.99 -4.55
N SER A 139 -10.85 -9.79 -4.77
CA SER A 139 -11.48 -8.98 -3.72
C SER A 139 -12.94 -9.36 -3.42
N ASN A 140 -13.48 -10.39 -4.10
CA ASN A 140 -14.88 -10.81 -4.06
C ASN A 140 -15.88 -9.67 -4.39
N LEU A 141 -15.47 -8.73 -5.25
CA LEU A 141 -16.32 -7.63 -5.68
C LEU A 141 -17.05 -7.96 -6.98
N SER A 142 -18.09 -7.17 -7.26
CA SER A 142 -18.89 -7.24 -8.47
C SER A 142 -18.95 -5.85 -9.08
N GLU A 143 -18.66 -5.74 -10.38
CA GLU A 143 -18.73 -4.48 -11.12
C GLU A 143 -20.16 -3.90 -11.17
N ASN A 144 -21.18 -4.70 -10.84
CA ASN A 144 -22.58 -4.31 -10.87
C ASN A 144 -23.15 -3.93 -9.49
N ASP A 145 -22.36 -4.04 -8.42
CA ASP A 145 -22.82 -3.67 -7.08
C ASP A 145 -22.88 -2.15 -6.92
N LYS A 146 -24.05 -1.64 -6.53
CA LYS A 146 -24.30 -0.20 -6.40
C LYS A 146 -23.67 0.42 -5.15
N ARG A 147 -23.11 -0.38 -4.23
CA ARG A 147 -22.48 0.12 -3.00
C ARG A 147 -21.13 0.78 -3.23
N TYR A 148 -20.54 0.67 -4.41
CA TYR A 148 -19.22 1.23 -4.71
C TYR A 148 -19.00 1.44 -6.21
N VAL A 149 -17.92 2.13 -6.54
CA VAL A 149 -17.38 2.23 -7.90
C VAL A 149 -15.96 1.66 -7.90
N ILE A 150 -15.66 0.82 -8.89
CA ILE A 150 -14.31 0.29 -9.14
C ILE A 150 -13.64 1.11 -10.24
N LYS A 151 -12.44 1.61 -9.97
CA LYS A 151 -11.59 2.30 -10.95
C LYS A 151 -10.24 1.58 -11.04
N PRO A 152 -9.90 0.94 -12.17
CA PRO A 152 -8.59 0.32 -12.33
C PRO A 152 -7.48 1.38 -12.27
N GLN A 153 -6.36 1.04 -11.63
CA GLN A 153 -5.17 1.88 -11.56
C GLN A 153 -4.10 1.26 -12.45
N ALA A 154 -3.75 1.95 -13.54
CA ALA A 154 -2.73 1.50 -14.45
C ALA A 154 -1.33 1.80 -13.91
N VAL A 155 -0.36 0.99 -14.31
CA VAL A 155 1.05 1.21 -13.99
C VAL A 155 1.61 2.29 -14.91
N LEU A 156 2.21 3.33 -14.33
CA LEU A 156 2.66 4.52 -15.07
C LEU A 156 3.60 4.20 -16.25
N ASN A 157 4.45 3.19 -16.09
CA ASN A 157 5.50 2.87 -17.08
C ASN A 157 5.20 1.61 -17.92
N LYS A 158 4.04 0.97 -17.72
CA LYS A 158 3.68 -0.28 -18.39
C LYS A 158 2.21 -0.23 -18.83
N PRO A 159 1.95 0.34 -20.02
CA PRO A 159 0.61 0.39 -20.57
C PRO A 159 0.00 -1.01 -20.68
N GLY A 160 -1.19 -1.19 -20.12
CA GLY A 160 -1.90 -2.48 -20.11
C GLY A 160 -1.61 -3.37 -18.90
N GLU A 161 -0.73 -2.95 -17.98
CA GLU A 161 -0.59 -3.56 -16.66
C GLU A 161 -1.26 -2.69 -15.59
N TYR A 162 -1.81 -3.35 -14.58
CA TYR A 162 -2.56 -2.74 -13.49
C TYR A 162 -1.87 -2.98 -12.15
N ALA A 163 -1.81 -1.89 -11.42
CA ALA A 163 -1.28 -1.71 -10.10
C ALA A 163 -2.20 -2.25 -9.02
N SER A 164 -3.46 -1.88 -9.14
CA SER A 164 -4.48 -2.05 -8.12
C SER A 164 -5.83 -1.71 -8.75
N ILE A 165 -6.88 -1.97 -8.00
CA ILE A 165 -8.18 -1.35 -8.21
C ILE A 165 -8.44 -0.36 -7.08
N LYS A 166 -8.85 0.86 -7.44
CA LYS A 166 -9.41 1.84 -6.49
C LYS A 166 -10.89 1.56 -6.33
N ILE A 167 -11.34 1.36 -5.10
CA ILE A 167 -12.72 1.09 -4.73
C ILE A 167 -13.23 2.29 -3.94
N ILE A 168 -14.28 2.92 -4.43
CA ILE A 168 -14.86 4.13 -3.84
C ILE A 168 -16.26 3.75 -3.33
N PRO A 169 -16.49 3.68 -2.01
CA PRO A 169 -17.82 3.44 -1.47
C PRO A 169 -18.82 4.53 -1.90
N ASN A 170 -20.03 4.14 -2.28
CA ASN A 170 -21.13 5.07 -2.50
C ASN A 170 -21.82 5.32 -1.15
N GLU A 171 -22.12 6.59 -0.87
CA GLU A 171 -22.82 7.03 0.36
C GLU A 171 -24.29 6.60 0.40
#